data_AF-A0A820NSR1-F1
#
_entry.id   AF-A0A820NSR1-F1
#
_cell.length_a   1.000
_cell.length_b   1.000
_cell.length_c   1.000
_cell.angle_alpha   90.00
_cell.angle_beta   90.00
_cell.angle_gamma   90.00
#
_symmetry.space_group_name_H-M   'P 1'
#
loop_
_entity.id
_entity.type
_entity.pdbx_description
1 polymer ?
#
loop_
_entity_poly.entity_id
_entity_poly.type
_entity_poly.pdbx_seq_one_letter_code
_entity_poly.pdbx_strand_id
1 'polypeptide(L)'
;SADVTRSTSGGTVLVGGGTDVDAAMQWMINKSGCGDFVVIRATGTDAYNKYIYGLGCVNSVETLLIDSLTLANDPQVDTKIRGAEALFIAGGDQADYVKNWKGTKVQDALNYLRNVKKVPIGGTSAGCAILGQSYFSALKGSVTS
;
A
#
# COMPACT_ATOMS: atom_id res chain seq x y z
N SER A 1 14.79 -3.37 10.36
CA SER A 1 14.16 -3.73 11.64
C SER A 1 13.63 -5.15 11.54
N ALA A 2 13.31 -5.81 12.65
CA ALA A 2 12.50 -7.02 12.62
C ALA A 2 11.02 -6.64 12.47
N ASP A 3 10.22 -7.50 11.83
CA ASP A 3 8.77 -7.35 11.66
C ASP A 3 8.09 -7.24 13.02
N VAL A 4 7.08 -6.37 13.14
CA VAL A 4 6.30 -6.18 14.37
C VAL A 4 4.82 -6.40 14.13
N THR A 5 4.07 -6.68 15.19
CA THR A 5 2.60 -6.66 15.15
C THR A 5 2.10 -5.58 16.10
N ARG A 6 1.39 -4.59 15.57
CA ARG A 6 0.81 -3.49 16.35
C ARG A 6 -0.71 -3.49 16.26
N SER A 7 -1.35 -2.85 17.23
CA SER A 7 -2.78 -2.52 17.12
C SER A 7 -2.96 -1.43 16.07
N THR A 8 -3.60 -1.78 14.95
CA THR A 8 -3.89 -0.86 13.86
C THR A 8 -5.37 -0.50 13.83
N SER A 9 -5.70 0.64 13.22
CA SER A 9 -7.07 0.91 12.82
C SER A 9 -7.13 1.23 11.33
N GLY A 10 -8.06 0.56 10.64
CA GLY A 10 -8.19 0.68 9.20
C GLY A 10 -8.60 2.09 8.75
N GLY A 11 -8.41 2.35 7.46
CA GLY A 11 -8.81 3.60 6.83
C GLY A 11 -8.12 3.79 5.49
N THR A 12 -8.60 4.76 4.70
CA THR A 12 -8.11 4.97 3.34
C THR A 12 -7.72 6.41 3.10
N VAL A 13 -6.53 6.62 2.55
CA VAL A 13 -6.03 7.92 2.10
C VAL A 13 -6.00 7.95 0.58
N LEU A 14 -6.72 8.89 -0.02
CA LEU A 14 -6.75 9.12 -1.46
C LEU A 14 -6.13 10.49 -1.75
N VAL A 15 -4.94 10.51 -2.34
CA VAL A 15 -4.24 11.75 -2.72
C VAL A 15 -4.38 11.95 -4.24
N GLY A 16 -4.94 13.09 -4.65
CA GLY A 16 -5.25 13.39 -6.06
C GLY A 16 -4.04 13.62 -6.98
N GLY A 17 -2.82 13.54 -6.46
CA GLY A 17 -1.57 13.92 -7.15
C GLY A 17 -1.14 15.35 -6.79
N GLY A 18 0.18 15.59 -6.79
CA GLY A 18 0.81 16.82 -6.28
C GLY A 18 1.78 16.53 -5.13
N THR A 19 2.14 17.55 -4.36
CA THR A 19 2.96 17.38 -3.16
C THR A 19 2.25 16.44 -2.18
N ASP A 20 2.97 15.44 -1.66
CA ASP A 20 2.43 14.56 -0.64
C ASP A 20 1.97 15.39 0.57
N VAL A 21 0.81 15.03 1.11
CA VAL A 21 0.20 15.76 2.22
C VAL A 21 0.75 15.17 3.52
N ASP A 22 1.69 15.85 4.18
CA ASP A 22 2.31 15.41 5.44
C ASP A 22 1.27 14.92 6.45
N ALA A 23 0.18 15.68 6.61
CA ALA A 23 -0.91 15.33 7.52
C ALA A 23 -1.56 13.98 7.19
N ALA A 24 -1.66 13.61 5.91
CA ALA A 24 -2.24 12.34 5.49
C ALA A 24 -1.30 11.16 5.80
N MET A 25 0.00 11.33 5.57
CA MET A 25 1.02 10.34 5.93
C MET A 25 1.14 10.17 7.44
N GLN A 26 1.16 11.28 8.19
CA GLN A 26 1.15 11.27 9.66
C GLN A 26 -0.11 10.58 10.20
N TRP A 27 -1.26 10.80 9.56
CA TRP A 27 -2.48 10.10 9.92
C TRP A 27 -2.36 8.59 9.71
N MET A 28 -1.80 8.13 8.59
CA MET A 28 -1.55 6.70 8.35
C MET A 28 -0.56 6.11 9.36
N ILE A 29 0.52 6.83 9.67
CA ILE A 29 1.49 6.45 10.70
C ILE A 29 0.82 6.25 12.07
N ASN A 30 -0.03 7.21 12.48
CA ASN A 30 -0.74 7.08 13.75
C ASN A 30 -1.72 5.90 13.74
N LYS A 31 -2.37 5.64 12.60
CA LYS A 31 -3.27 4.50 12.39
C LYS A 31 -2.55 3.15 12.37
N SER A 32 -1.27 3.13 12.03
CA SER A 32 -0.41 1.93 12.03
C SER A 32 0.11 1.55 13.41
N GLY A 33 -0.11 2.40 14.42
CA GLY A 33 0.43 2.18 15.77
C GLY A 33 1.97 2.22 15.80
N CYS A 34 2.57 3.04 14.94
CA CYS A 34 4.02 3.13 14.73
C CYS A 34 4.66 1.80 14.24
N GLY A 35 3.93 0.98 13.50
CA GLY A 35 4.40 -0.32 12.97
C GLY A 35 5.22 -0.19 11.68
N ASP A 36 5.22 -1.26 10.89
CA ASP A 36 5.92 -1.33 9.61
C ASP A 36 5.13 -0.63 8.50
N PHE A 37 5.78 0.30 7.82
CA PHE A 37 5.19 1.09 6.74
C PHE A 37 5.76 0.65 5.40
N VAL A 38 4.93 0.05 4.55
CA VAL A 38 5.34 -0.44 3.23
C VAL A 38 4.84 0.51 2.14
N VAL A 39 5.74 0.89 1.24
CA VAL A 39 5.42 1.63 0.02
C VAL A 39 5.55 0.65 -1.15
N ILE A 40 4.50 0.53 -1.98
CA ILE A 40 4.57 -0.27 -3.22
C ILE A 40 4.49 0.63 -4.45
N ARG A 41 5.29 0.30 -5.46
CA ARG A 41 5.36 1.04 -6.73
C ARG A 41 5.81 0.14 -7.87
N ALA A 42 5.56 0.54 -9.11
CA ALA A 42 5.96 -0.21 -10.32
C ALA A 42 7.07 0.50 -11.10
N THR A 43 7.33 1.77 -10.81
CA THR A 43 8.40 2.56 -11.43
C THR A 43 8.97 3.55 -10.43
N GLY A 44 10.22 3.97 -10.59
CA GLY A 44 10.90 4.99 -9.77
C GLY A 44 11.67 4.42 -8.57
N THR A 45 11.90 5.25 -7.54
CA THR A 45 12.89 4.98 -6.47
C THR A 45 12.25 4.82 -5.08
N ASP A 46 13.05 4.72 -4.03
CA ASP A 46 12.63 4.62 -2.63
C ASP A 46 12.46 5.99 -1.94
N ALA A 47 12.24 7.07 -2.70
CA ALA A 47 12.19 8.45 -2.21
C ALA A 47 11.21 8.67 -1.03
N TYR A 48 10.14 7.86 -0.95
CA TYR A 48 9.19 7.90 0.16
C TYR A 48 9.79 7.48 1.50
N ASN A 49 10.82 6.64 1.52
CA ASN A 49 11.37 6.09 2.77
C ASN A 49 11.84 7.21 3.70
N LYS A 50 12.76 8.06 3.22
CA LYS A 50 13.31 9.16 4.02
C LYS A 50 12.23 10.16 4.44
N TYR A 51 11.28 10.43 3.56
CA TYR A 51 10.16 11.32 3.84
C TYR A 51 9.29 10.78 4.99
N ILE A 52 8.82 9.54 4.90
CA ILE A 52 7.96 8.91 5.92
C ILE A 52 8.67 8.79 7.26
N TYR A 53 9.95 8.39 7.28
CA TYR A 53 10.76 8.36 8.50
C TYR A 53 10.84 9.73 9.19
N GLY A 54 10.80 10.81 8.44
CA GLY A 54 10.87 12.18 8.98
C GLY A 54 9.54 12.71 9.54
N LEU A 55 8.42 12.01 9.31
CA LEU A 55 7.09 12.53 9.64
C LEU A 55 6.52 12.05 10.97
N GLY A 56 7.03 10.94 11.52
CA GLY A 56 6.50 10.38 12.75
C GLY A 56 7.14 9.06 13.16
N CYS A 57 6.51 8.39 14.12
CA CYS A 57 6.99 7.11 14.65
C CYS A 57 6.72 5.97 13.66
N VAL A 58 7.74 5.22 13.26
CA VAL A 58 7.61 4.02 12.44
C VAL A 58 8.63 2.98 12.92
N ASN A 59 8.28 1.69 12.89
CA ASN A 59 9.23 0.63 13.18
C ASN A 59 10.21 0.44 12.02
N SER A 60 9.68 0.46 10.80
CA SER A 60 10.45 0.50 9.58
C SER A 60 9.66 1.15 8.44
N VAL A 61 10.38 1.61 7.43
CA VAL A 61 9.83 2.00 6.13
C VAL A 61 10.59 1.26 5.05
N GLU A 62 9.87 0.59 4.16
CA GLU A 62 10.44 -0.11 3.01
C GLU A 62 9.65 0.21 1.74
N THR A 63 10.36 0.38 0.62
CA THR A 63 9.75 0.50 -0.70
C THR A 63 9.97 -0.78 -1.50
N LEU A 64 8.89 -1.36 -2.01
CA LEU A 64 8.91 -2.49 -2.94
C LEU A 64 8.66 -1.99 -4.36
N LEU A 65 9.66 -2.15 -5.22
CA LEU A 65 9.51 -1.97 -6.66
C LEU A 65 9.01 -3.29 -7.28
N ILE A 66 7.77 -3.30 -7.73
CA ILE A 66 7.05 -4.47 -8.25
C ILE A 66 6.64 -4.17 -9.70
N ASP A 67 7.60 -4.30 -10.61
CA ASP A 67 7.48 -3.88 -12.01
C ASP A 67 7.21 -5.04 -12.99
N SER A 68 7.03 -6.25 -12.46
CA SER A 68 6.84 -7.47 -13.24
C SER A 68 5.91 -8.47 -12.57
N LEU A 69 5.30 -9.36 -13.36
CA LEU A 69 4.48 -10.48 -12.86
C LEU A 69 5.27 -11.43 -11.95
N THR A 70 6.56 -11.61 -12.19
CA THR A 70 7.45 -12.43 -11.36
C THR A 70 7.54 -11.85 -9.96
N LEU A 71 7.87 -10.56 -9.83
CA LEU A 71 7.93 -9.89 -8.54
C LEU A 71 6.55 -9.81 -7.87
N ALA A 72 5.49 -9.61 -8.65
CA ALA A 72 4.13 -9.56 -8.13
C ALA A 72 3.62 -10.92 -7.58
N ASN A 73 4.28 -12.02 -7.92
CA ASN A 73 4.00 -13.37 -7.40
C ASN A 73 5.10 -13.91 -6.49
N ASP A 74 6.13 -13.11 -6.21
CA ASP A 74 7.24 -13.48 -5.34
C ASP A 74 6.70 -13.68 -3.90
N PRO A 75 6.97 -14.84 -3.27
CA PRO A 75 6.56 -15.10 -1.89
C PRO A 75 7.10 -14.08 -0.87
N GLN A 76 8.28 -13.52 -1.09
CA GLN A 76 8.87 -12.50 -0.22
C GLN A 76 8.12 -11.18 -0.33
N VAL A 77 7.72 -10.77 -1.53
CA VAL A 77 6.89 -9.57 -1.73
C VAL A 77 5.53 -9.74 -1.06
N ASP A 78 4.88 -10.89 -1.24
CA ASP A 78 3.60 -11.22 -0.57
C ASP A 78 3.73 -11.15 0.96
N THR A 79 4.79 -11.76 1.51
CA THR A 79 5.05 -11.77 2.96
C THR A 79 5.24 -10.35 3.49
N LYS A 80 6.06 -9.52 2.83
CA LYS A 80 6.30 -8.14 3.25
C LYS A 80 5.03 -7.30 3.21
N ILE A 81 4.20 -7.45 2.17
CA ILE A 81 2.93 -6.73 2.09
C ILE A 81 2.00 -7.17 3.23
N ARG A 82 1.84 -8.48 3.48
CA ARG A 82 0.96 -8.97 4.56
C ARG A 82 1.44 -8.58 5.96
N GLY A 83 2.75 -8.41 6.14
CA GLY A 83 3.38 -7.92 7.36
C GLY A 83 3.12 -6.45 7.67
N ALA A 84 2.80 -5.61 6.68
CA ALA A 84 2.67 -4.17 6.88
C ALA A 84 1.57 -3.76 7.89
N GLU A 85 1.84 -2.76 8.73
CA GLU A 85 0.86 -2.03 9.56
C GLU A 85 0.34 -0.77 8.88
N ALA A 86 0.97 -0.32 7.80
CA ALA A 86 0.46 0.66 6.86
C ALA A 86 0.98 0.38 5.47
N LEU A 87 0.15 0.57 4.44
CA LEU A 87 0.58 0.43 3.05
C LEU A 87 0.23 1.67 2.22
N PHE A 88 1.20 2.17 1.45
CA PHE A 88 0.99 3.27 0.51
C PHE A 88 1.35 2.88 -0.92
N ILE A 89 0.46 3.17 -1.87
CA ILE A 89 0.67 2.95 -3.30
C ILE A 89 1.14 4.26 -3.93
N ALA A 90 2.41 4.31 -4.34
CA ALA A 90 2.98 5.49 -4.96
C ALA A 90 2.33 5.80 -6.32
N GLY A 91 2.56 7.01 -6.83
CA GLY A 91 2.18 7.39 -8.19
C GLY A 91 3.04 6.70 -9.25
N GLY A 92 2.57 6.72 -10.50
CA GLY A 92 3.16 6.05 -11.64
C GLY A 92 2.16 5.93 -12.78
N ASP A 93 2.30 4.90 -13.61
CA ASP A 93 1.31 4.55 -14.64
C ASP A 93 0.33 3.50 -14.11
N GLN A 94 -0.96 3.76 -14.26
CA GLN A 94 -2.03 2.83 -13.88
C GLN A 94 -1.99 1.54 -14.70
N ALA A 95 -1.57 1.62 -15.97
CA ALA A 95 -1.47 0.47 -16.85
C ALA A 95 -0.48 -0.56 -16.32
N ASP A 96 0.65 -0.12 -15.77
CA ASP A 96 1.69 -1.02 -15.23
C ASP A 96 1.18 -1.80 -14.02
N TYR A 97 0.48 -1.13 -13.11
CA TYR A 97 -0.12 -1.78 -11.96
C TYR A 97 -1.22 -2.77 -12.35
N VAL A 98 -2.10 -2.41 -13.29
CA VAL A 98 -3.14 -3.33 -13.78
C VAL A 98 -2.50 -4.54 -14.46
N LYS A 99 -1.48 -4.31 -15.29
CA LYS A 99 -0.76 -5.35 -16.02
C LYS A 99 -0.01 -6.31 -15.07
N ASN A 100 0.64 -5.77 -14.04
CA ASN A 100 1.56 -6.55 -13.21
C ASN A 100 0.93 -7.09 -11.93
N TRP A 101 -0.07 -6.40 -11.35
CA TRP A 101 -0.58 -6.75 -10.01
C TRP A 101 -1.96 -7.41 -10.05
N LYS A 102 -2.72 -7.25 -11.13
CA LYS A 102 -4.04 -7.87 -11.24
C LYS A 102 -3.92 -9.40 -11.32
N GLY A 103 -4.66 -10.10 -10.45
CA GLY A 103 -4.67 -11.56 -10.41
C GLY A 103 -3.38 -12.19 -9.89
N THR A 104 -2.57 -11.43 -9.15
CA THR A 104 -1.32 -11.92 -8.54
C THR A 104 -1.39 -11.90 -7.01
N LYS A 105 -0.37 -12.48 -6.36
CA LYS A 105 -0.27 -12.46 -4.90
C LYS A 105 -0.27 -11.05 -4.31
N VAL A 106 0.27 -10.05 -5.02
CA VAL A 106 0.19 -8.65 -4.58
C VAL A 106 -1.25 -8.18 -4.43
N GLN A 107 -2.14 -8.49 -5.39
CA GLN A 107 -3.56 -8.17 -5.24
C GLN A 107 -4.18 -8.90 -4.04
N ASP A 108 -3.85 -10.16 -3.84
CA ASP A 108 -4.38 -10.94 -2.71
C ASP A 108 -3.88 -10.41 -1.36
N ALA A 109 -2.62 -9.99 -1.28
CA ALA A 109 -2.03 -9.39 -0.09
C ALA A 109 -2.68 -8.03 0.22
N LEU A 110 -2.93 -7.18 -0.78
CA LEU A 110 -3.67 -5.92 -0.63
C LEU A 110 -5.10 -6.17 -0.13
N ASN A 111 -5.79 -7.18 -0.67
CA ASN A 111 -7.12 -7.58 -0.22
C ASN A 111 -7.10 -8.08 1.23
N TYR A 112 -6.08 -8.85 1.63
CA TYR A 112 -5.90 -9.30 3.00
C TYR A 112 -5.68 -8.13 3.96
N LEU A 113 -4.77 -7.21 3.63
CA LEU A 113 -4.50 -6.02 4.45
C LEU A 113 -5.75 -5.19 4.70
N ARG A 114 -6.58 -5.02 3.68
CA ARG A 114 -7.82 -4.25 3.76
C ARG A 114 -8.90 -4.96 4.58
N ASN A 115 -9.22 -6.20 4.20
CA ASN A 115 -10.45 -6.85 4.62
C ASN A 115 -10.27 -7.68 5.89
N VAL A 116 -9.07 -8.21 6.10
CA VAL A 116 -8.76 -9.11 7.22
C VAL A 116 -7.94 -8.38 8.28
N LYS A 117 -6.74 -7.89 7.92
CA LYS A 117 -5.84 -7.21 8.88
C LYS A 117 -6.35 -5.81 9.25
N LYS A 118 -7.08 -5.15 8.35
CA LYS A 118 -7.67 -3.80 8.50
C LYS A 118 -6.63 -2.76 8.90
N VAL A 119 -5.58 -2.65 8.10
CA VAL A 119 -4.55 -1.61 8.24
C VAL A 119 -4.90 -0.36 7.42
N PRO A 120 -4.36 0.83 7.73
CA PRO A 120 -4.46 1.99 6.84
C PRO A 120 -3.80 1.71 5.49
N ILE A 121 -4.55 1.96 4.40
CA ILE A 121 -4.05 1.86 3.02
C ILE A 121 -4.24 3.19 2.30
N GLY A 122 -3.18 3.74 1.73
CA GLY A 122 -3.21 5.01 0.99
C GLY A 122 -2.67 4.90 -0.42
N GLY A 123 -2.92 5.91 -1.25
CA GLY A 123 -2.25 6.01 -2.54
C GLY A 123 -2.38 7.39 -3.18
N THR A 124 -1.44 7.71 -4.08
CA THR A 124 -1.42 8.98 -4.81
C THR A 124 -1.53 8.78 -6.32
N SER A 125 -2.23 9.68 -7.01
CA SER A 125 -2.36 9.69 -8.47
C SER A 125 -2.80 8.31 -9.03
N ALA A 126 -1.95 7.60 -9.79
CA ALA A 126 -2.24 6.26 -10.28
C ALA A 126 -2.50 5.23 -9.16
N GLY A 127 -1.81 5.36 -8.01
CA GLY A 127 -2.10 4.57 -6.83
C GLY A 127 -3.52 4.83 -6.31
N CYS A 128 -3.95 6.09 -6.25
CA CYS A 128 -5.33 6.45 -5.91
C CYS A 128 -6.33 5.88 -6.93
N ALA A 129 -6.01 5.94 -8.22
CA ALA A 129 -6.89 5.46 -9.27
C ALA A 129 -7.11 3.94 -9.23
N ILE A 130 -6.11 3.16 -8.83
CA ILE A 130 -6.24 1.70 -8.71
C ILE A 130 -6.86 1.29 -7.39
N LEU A 131 -6.62 2.04 -6.32
CA LEU A 131 -7.48 1.96 -5.15
C LEU A 131 -8.94 2.16 -5.60
N GLY A 132 -9.23 3.15 -6.44
CA GLY A 132 -10.55 3.33 -7.05
C GLY A 132 -11.01 2.13 -7.89
N GLN A 133 -10.31 1.77 -8.96
CA GLN A 133 -10.75 0.79 -9.96
C GLN A 133 -10.79 -0.65 -9.44
N SER A 134 -9.73 -1.10 -8.75
CA SER A 134 -9.68 -2.44 -8.18
C SER A 134 -10.60 -2.55 -6.98
N TYR A 135 -10.73 -1.51 -6.14
CA TYR A 135 -11.60 -1.59 -4.96
C TYR A 135 -13.08 -1.38 -5.32
N PHE A 136 -13.43 -0.48 -6.25
CA PHE A 136 -14.82 -0.38 -6.72
C PHE A 136 -15.23 -1.61 -7.52
N SER A 137 -14.35 -2.21 -8.32
CA SER A 137 -14.68 -3.46 -9.03
C SER A 137 -14.82 -4.64 -8.06
N ALA A 138 -13.97 -4.73 -7.02
CA ALA A 138 -14.12 -5.76 -5.97
C ALA A 138 -15.39 -5.54 -5.12
N LEU A 139 -15.75 -4.30 -4.81
CA LEU A 139 -17.01 -3.98 -4.12
C LEU A 139 -18.24 -4.29 -4.99
N LYS A 140 -18.22 -3.94 -6.28
CA LYS A 140 -19.30 -4.28 -7.23
C LYS A 140 -19.36 -5.78 -7.56
N GLY A 141 -18.23 -6.50 -7.50
CA GLY A 141 -18.17 -7.95 -7.67
C GLY A 141 -18.61 -8.75 -6.44
N SER A 142 -18.75 -8.12 -5.27
CA SER A 142 -19.29 -8.76 -4.05
C SER A 142 -20.82 -8.69 -3.93
N VAL A 143 -21.51 -8.13 -4.94
CA VAL A 143 -22.97 -8.20 -5.02
C VAL A 143 -23.35 -9.48 -5.76
N THR A 144 -23.29 -10.59 -5.06
CA THR A 144 -24.03 -11.82 -5.40
C THR A 144 -25.02 -12.10 -4.29
N SER A 145 -26.22 -12.47 -4.73
CA SER A 145 -27.52 -12.54 -4.07
C SER A 145 -27.57 -13.20 -2.69
#